data_AF-X1IJ86-F1
#
_entry.id   AF-X1IJ86-F1
#
_cell.length_a   1.000
_cell.length_b   1.000
_cell.length_c   1.000
_cell.angle_alpha   90.00
_cell.angle_beta   90.00
_cell.angle_gamma   90.00
#
_symmetry.space_group_name_H-M   'P 1'
#
loop_
_entity.id
_entity.type
_entity.pdbx_description
1 polymer ?
#
loop_
_entity_poly.entity_id
_entity_poly.type
_entity_poly.pdbx_seq_one_letter_code
_entity_poly.pdbx_strand_id
1 'polypeptide(L)'
;MELALAIAPPDTATRILLISDGNETAGDLAEAARVAAANSIPIDVLPVRYKYEREVVFRRLVAPSRARSGQTVNLRFVLASTAKAQGRLTLSLNGQPVDLDPTTPGMAVPVTLQPGTNVKTISLPLGTRGMHDFEATFIPDQAVPPFDQLAANNRAAAMTFVAGPGHVLVVDGDGKSGADLAGALGKAGMEVRHCLPSELPENLTGLLDADAVVLVNAENSSFTFRQQEM
;
A
#
# COMPACT_ATOMS: atom_id res chain seq x y z
N MET A 1 0.73 -1.20 -37.42
CA MET A 1 1.43 -1.11 -38.72
C MET A 1 0.93 -2.17 -39.70
N GLU A 2 0.79 -3.43 -39.28
CA GLU A 2 0.20 -4.51 -40.11
C GLU A 2 -1.16 -4.16 -40.71
N LEU A 3 -2.07 -3.55 -39.94
CA LEU A 3 -3.38 -3.13 -40.45
C LEU A 3 -3.26 -2.12 -41.60
N ALA A 4 -2.29 -1.20 -41.55
CA ALA A 4 -2.07 -0.21 -42.60
C ALA A 4 -1.58 -0.86 -43.90
N LEU A 5 -0.80 -1.93 -43.80
CA LEU A 5 -0.37 -2.74 -44.94
C LEU A 5 -1.54 -3.57 -45.51
N ALA A 6 -2.44 -4.07 -44.65
CA ALA A 6 -3.57 -4.90 -45.06
C ALA A 6 -4.72 -4.14 -45.75
N ILE A 7 -4.89 -2.85 -45.44
CA ILE A 7 -5.96 -2.00 -45.99
C ILE A 7 -5.52 -1.13 -47.18
N ALA A 8 -4.25 -1.21 -47.58
CA ALA A 8 -3.71 -0.45 -48.70
C ALA A 8 -4.43 -0.82 -50.00
N PRO A 9 -4.98 0.13 -50.77
CA PRO A 9 -5.65 -0.17 -52.02
C PRO A 9 -4.66 -0.77 -53.04
N PRO A 10 -5.02 -1.86 -53.74
CA PRO A 10 -4.19 -2.35 -54.84
C PRO A 10 -4.08 -1.27 -55.92
N ASP A 11 -2.93 -1.20 -56.60
CA ASP A 11 -2.64 -0.25 -57.69
C ASP A 11 -2.59 1.24 -57.33
N THR A 12 -2.25 1.58 -56.08
CA THR A 12 -1.95 2.97 -55.70
C THR A 12 -0.58 3.13 -55.05
N ALA A 13 0.06 4.28 -55.30
CA ALA A 13 1.28 4.68 -54.62
C ALA A 13 0.98 4.91 -53.12
N THR A 14 1.19 3.87 -52.32
CA THR A 14 0.89 3.86 -50.89
C THR A 14 2.08 4.39 -50.10
N ARG A 15 1.81 5.22 -49.09
CA ARG A 15 2.79 5.77 -48.15
C ARG A 15 2.21 5.72 -46.74
N ILE A 16 3.02 5.34 -45.77
CA ILE A 16 2.61 5.21 -44.37
C ILE A 16 3.17 6.40 -43.58
N LEU A 17 2.31 7.16 -42.89
CA LEU A 17 2.73 8.11 -41.87
C LEU A 17 2.57 7.45 -40.49
N LEU A 18 3.68 7.19 -39.82
CA LEU A 18 3.70 6.70 -38.44
C LEU A 18 3.73 7.89 -37.47
N ILE A 19 2.64 8.10 -36.74
CA ILE A 19 2.56 9.05 -35.63
C ILE A 19 2.66 8.24 -34.34
N SER A 20 3.79 8.35 -33.63
CA SER A 20 4.06 7.55 -32.43
C SER A 20 5.10 8.21 -31.53
N ASP A 21 5.03 7.92 -30.24
CA ASP A 21 6.04 8.26 -29.23
C ASP A 21 7.25 7.29 -29.22
N GLY A 22 7.20 6.25 -30.05
CA GLY A 22 8.28 5.27 -30.23
C GLY A 22 8.32 4.18 -29.18
N ASN A 23 7.35 4.10 -28.25
CA ASN A 23 7.30 3.05 -27.25
C ASN A 23 6.48 1.85 -27.78
N GLU A 24 7.17 0.78 -28.18
CA GLU A 24 6.52 -0.45 -28.65
C GLU A 24 5.78 -1.15 -27.49
N THR A 25 4.47 -1.33 -27.62
CA THR A 25 3.63 -1.97 -26.59
C THR A 25 3.25 -3.41 -26.93
N ALA A 26 3.22 -3.77 -28.22
CA ALA A 26 2.97 -5.12 -28.73
C ALA A 26 3.36 -5.25 -30.21
N GLY A 27 3.67 -6.47 -30.64
CA GLY A 27 4.07 -6.78 -32.02
C GLY A 27 5.58 -6.69 -32.24
N ASP A 28 5.99 -6.57 -33.50
CA ASP A 28 7.38 -6.29 -33.89
C ASP A 28 7.34 -5.19 -34.95
N LEU A 29 7.67 -3.95 -34.55
CA LEU A 29 7.66 -2.81 -35.45
C LEU A 29 8.75 -2.94 -36.52
N ALA A 30 9.87 -3.59 -36.21
CA ALA A 30 10.98 -3.76 -37.14
C ALA A 30 10.61 -4.75 -38.26
N GLU A 31 9.91 -5.84 -37.93
CA GLU A 31 9.39 -6.78 -38.94
C GLU A 31 8.37 -6.10 -39.85
N ALA A 32 7.40 -5.38 -39.29
CA ALA A 32 6.42 -4.65 -40.09
C ALA A 32 7.08 -3.59 -41.00
N ALA A 33 8.15 -2.94 -40.55
CA ALA A 33 8.96 -2.03 -41.36
C ALA A 33 9.72 -2.73 -42.48
N ARG A 34 10.26 -3.94 -42.23
CA ARG A 34 10.88 -4.77 -43.28
C ARG A 34 9.88 -5.16 -44.37
N VAL A 35 8.67 -5.56 -43.99
CA VAL A 35 7.60 -5.90 -44.94
C VAL A 35 7.20 -4.69 -45.79
N ALA A 36 7.03 -3.52 -45.19
CA ALA A 36 6.74 -2.28 -45.93
C ALA A 36 7.86 -1.93 -46.92
N ALA A 37 9.13 -2.05 -46.51
CA ALA A 37 10.28 -1.80 -47.37
C ALA A 37 10.34 -2.79 -48.56
N ALA A 38 10.06 -4.08 -48.33
CA ALA A 38 10.00 -5.09 -49.39
C ALA A 38 8.92 -4.79 -50.44
N ASN A 39 7.84 -4.12 -50.04
CA ASN A 39 6.75 -3.69 -50.92
C ASN A 39 6.97 -2.28 -51.50
N SER A 40 8.15 -1.68 -51.31
CA SER A 40 8.46 -0.31 -51.74
C SER A 40 7.50 0.75 -51.19
N ILE A 41 6.94 0.52 -49.98
CA ILE A 41 6.04 1.45 -49.30
C ILE A 41 6.87 2.34 -48.38
N PRO A 42 6.99 3.66 -48.65
CA PRO A 42 7.72 4.57 -47.78
C PRO A 42 7.02 4.73 -46.43
N ILE A 43 7.81 4.84 -45.38
CA ILE A 43 7.34 5.16 -44.02
C ILE A 43 7.95 6.47 -43.59
N ASP A 44 7.11 7.46 -43.30
CA ASP A 44 7.52 8.69 -42.67
C ASP A 44 7.14 8.65 -41.20
N VAL A 45 8.00 9.19 -40.36
CA VAL A 45 7.78 9.18 -38.92
C VAL A 45 7.57 10.60 -38.45
N LEU A 46 6.41 10.85 -37.85
CA LEU A 46 6.15 12.05 -37.06
C LEU A 46 6.26 11.68 -35.58
N PRO A 47 7.42 11.93 -34.94
CA PRO A 47 7.60 11.55 -33.54
C PRO A 47 6.74 12.42 -32.63
N VAL A 48 5.93 11.78 -31.78
CA VAL A 48 5.24 12.44 -30.68
C VAL A 48 6.23 12.58 -29.53
N ARG A 49 6.77 13.79 -29.35
CA ARG A 49 7.65 14.08 -28.21
C ARG A 49 6.84 14.69 -27.09
N TYR A 50 6.62 13.92 -26.03
CA TYR A 50 6.07 14.46 -24.80
C TYR A 50 7.12 15.33 -24.12
N LYS A 51 6.80 16.61 -23.89
CA LYS A 51 7.57 17.51 -23.02
C LYS A 51 6.78 17.71 -21.74
N TYR A 52 6.95 16.82 -20.79
CA TYR A 52 6.42 16.98 -19.43
C TYR A 52 7.40 17.81 -18.58
N GLU A 53 7.54 19.10 -18.92
CA GLU A 53 8.43 20.02 -18.18
C GLU A 53 7.96 20.26 -16.73
N ARG A 54 6.67 19.99 -16.47
CA ARG A 54 6.03 20.06 -15.15
C ARG A 54 5.11 18.85 -15.06
N GLU A 55 5.51 17.89 -14.27
CA GLU A 55 4.78 16.65 -14.02
C GLU A 55 5.14 16.14 -12.64
N VAL A 56 4.12 15.64 -11.95
CA VAL A 56 4.26 14.88 -10.72
C VAL A 56 3.85 13.45 -11.03
N VAL A 57 4.57 12.49 -10.47
CA VAL A 57 4.26 11.07 -10.57
C VAL A 57 4.27 10.50 -9.18
N PHE A 58 3.16 9.90 -8.77
CA PHE A 58 3.09 9.14 -7.54
C PHE A 58 3.71 7.75 -7.78
N ARG A 59 4.99 7.61 -7.44
CA ARG A 59 5.73 6.37 -7.72
C ARG A 59 5.23 5.17 -6.93
N ARG A 60 4.98 5.35 -5.64
CA ARG A 60 4.40 4.32 -4.76
C ARG A 60 4.01 4.86 -3.41
N LEU A 61 3.00 4.24 -2.81
CA LEU A 61 2.70 4.31 -1.39
C LEU A 61 3.33 3.09 -0.72
N VAL A 62 4.04 3.28 0.39
CA VAL A 62 4.65 2.18 1.16
C VAL A 62 4.01 2.12 2.54
N ALA A 63 3.43 0.97 2.86
CA ALA A 63 2.91 0.64 4.18
C ALA A 63 3.58 -0.67 4.68
N PRO A 64 3.63 -0.92 6.01
CA PRO A 64 4.04 -2.22 6.54
C PRO A 64 3.09 -3.31 6.06
N SER A 65 3.60 -4.47 5.65
CA SER A 65 2.73 -5.58 5.20
C SER A 65 1.86 -6.17 6.33
N ARG A 66 2.28 -5.99 7.59
CA ARG A 66 1.59 -6.46 8.79
C ARG A 66 1.63 -5.40 9.88
N ALA A 67 0.54 -5.30 10.65
CA ALA A 67 0.44 -4.48 11.84
C ALA A 67 -0.43 -5.18 12.90
N ARG A 68 -0.42 -4.67 14.13
CA ARG A 68 -1.31 -5.11 15.21
C ARG A 68 -2.49 -4.15 15.37
N SER A 69 -3.60 -4.67 15.90
CA SER A 69 -4.71 -3.84 16.38
C SER A 69 -4.20 -2.73 17.31
N GLY A 70 -4.60 -1.50 17.06
CA GLY A 70 -4.16 -0.31 17.81
C GLY A 70 -2.76 0.22 17.48
N GLN A 71 -2.00 -0.45 16.59
CA GLN A 71 -0.65 0.00 16.25
C GLN A 71 -0.68 1.23 15.33
N THR A 72 0.14 2.23 15.63
CA THR A 72 0.47 3.31 14.70
C THR A 72 1.48 2.84 13.65
N VAL A 73 1.10 2.91 12.38
CA VAL A 73 1.97 2.55 11.23
C VAL A 73 2.48 3.80 10.53
N ASN A 74 3.66 3.70 9.91
CA ASN A 74 4.23 4.76 9.10
C ASN A 74 3.97 4.50 7.61
N LEU A 75 3.19 5.39 6.99
CA LEU A 75 2.94 5.41 5.56
C LEU A 75 3.95 6.34 4.88
N ARG A 76 4.66 5.84 3.86
CA ARG A 76 5.61 6.64 3.07
C ARG A 76 5.07 6.88 1.66
N PHE A 77 4.81 8.15 1.37
CA PHE A 77 4.35 8.66 0.09
C PHE A 77 5.58 9.01 -0.74
N VAL A 78 5.85 8.27 -1.82
CA VAL A 78 7.01 8.48 -2.70
C VAL A 78 6.52 9.11 -4.00
N LEU A 79 6.83 10.38 -4.19
CA LEU A 79 6.49 11.15 -5.38
C LEU A 79 7.76 11.53 -6.13
N ALA A 80 7.67 11.63 -7.44
CA ALA A 80 8.69 12.26 -8.27
C ALA A 80 8.10 13.50 -8.93
N SER A 81 8.87 14.58 -8.98
CA SER A 81 8.46 15.82 -9.64
C SER A 81 9.55 16.27 -10.61
N THR A 82 9.18 16.73 -11.81
CA THR A 82 10.15 17.25 -12.78
C THR A 82 10.54 18.71 -12.49
N ALA A 83 9.70 19.45 -11.76
CA ALA A 83 9.95 20.82 -11.31
C ALA A 83 9.46 21.05 -9.87
N LYS A 84 9.59 22.26 -9.33
CA LYS A 84 9.02 22.61 -8.01
C LYS A 84 7.50 22.68 -8.08
N ALA A 85 6.79 21.87 -7.28
CA ALA A 85 5.33 21.76 -7.29
C ALA A 85 4.72 22.08 -5.92
N GLN A 86 3.48 22.56 -5.90
CA GLN A 86 2.66 22.66 -4.70
C GLN A 86 1.33 21.95 -4.94
N GLY A 87 0.82 21.29 -3.91
CA GLY A 87 -0.44 20.57 -3.98
C GLY A 87 -0.78 19.92 -2.65
N ARG A 88 -1.72 18.98 -2.69
CA ARG A 88 -2.27 18.32 -1.50
C ARG A 88 -2.25 16.81 -1.68
N LEU A 89 -1.94 16.11 -0.59
CA LEU A 89 -2.09 14.66 -0.51
C LEU A 89 -3.40 14.32 0.17
N THR A 90 -4.17 13.42 -0.42
CA THR A 90 -5.31 12.77 0.20
C THR A 90 -5.01 11.29 0.39
N LEU A 91 -5.63 10.68 1.40
CA LEU A 91 -5.56 9.25 1.67
C LEU A 91 -6.99 8.75 1.92
N SER A 92 -7.33 7.60 1.36
CA SER A 92 -8.44 6.79 1.82
C SER A 92 -7.95 5.47 2.41
N LEU A 93 -8.69 4.99 3.40
CA LEU A 93 -8.54 3.70 4.05
C LEU A 93 -9.84 2.92 3.87
N ASN A 94 -9.80 1.79 3.17
CA ASN A 94 -10.99 0.99 2.86
C ASN A 94 -12.08 1.82 2.17
N GLY A 95 -11.66 2.69 1.23
CA GLY A 95 -12.52 3.63 0.51
C GLY A 95 -13.03 4.82 1.33
N GLN A 96 -12.74 4.92 2.62
CA GLN A 96 -13.14 6.06 3.46
C GLN A 96 -11.99 7.08 3.56
N PRO A 97 -12.25 8.39 3.36
CA PRO A 97 -11.21 9.41 3.48
C PRO A 97 -10.66 9.46 4.90
N VAL A 98 -9.34 9.60 5.01
CA VAL A 98 -8.61 9.69 6.27
C VAL A 98 -8.09 11.11 6.45
N ASP A 99 -8.33 11.68 7.63
CA ASP A 99 -7.68 12.91 8.04
C ASP A 99 -6.21 12.64 8.36
N LEU A 100 -5.33 13.21 7.54
CA LEU A 100 -3.90 13.04 7.62
C LEU A 100 -3.23 14.06 8.55
N ASP A 101 -3.92 15.15 8.88
CA ASP A 101 -3.39 16.21 9.74
C ASP A 101 -4.55 16.92 10.48
N PRO A 102 -4.83 16.52 11.73
CA PRO A 102 -5.90 17.10 12.55
C PRO A 102 -5.72 18.59 12.84
N THR A 103 -4.54 19.17 12.58
CA THR A 103 -4.24 20.59 12.83
C THR A 103 -4.59 21.47 11.64
N THR A 104 -4.73 20.89 10.44
CA THR A 104 -5.15 21.61 9.23
C THR A 104 -6.63 21.35 8.94
N PRO A 105 -7.41 22.37 8.54
CA PRO A 105 -8.79 22.16 8.12
C PRO A 105 -8.86 21.30 6.85
N GLY A 106 -9.38 20.08 6.96
CA GLY A 106 -9.75 19.21 5.84
C GLY A 106 -8.98 17.89 5.77
N MET A 107 -9.40 17.01 4.86
CA MET A 107 -8.86 15.63 4.70
C MET A 107 -7.54 15.58 3.87
N ALA A 108 -6.87 16.72 3.69
CA ALA A 108 -5.79 16.85 2.71
C ALA A 108 -4.58 17.60 3.29
N VAL A 109 -3.39 17.02 3.14
CA VAL A 109 -2.15 17.62 3.67
C VAL A 109 -1.43 18.41 2.57
N PRO A 110 -1.14 19.70 2.78
CA PRO A 110 -0.36 20.47 1.83
C PRO A 110 1.08 19.94 1.75
N VAL A 111 1.60 19.83 0.53
CA VAL A 111 2.98 19.42 0.26
C VAL A 111 3.62 20.32 -0.78
N THR A 112 4.90 20.62 -0.58
CA THR A 112 5.76 21.27 -1.57
C THR A 112 6.78 20.26 -2.05
N LEU A 113 6.81 19.99 -3.36
CA LEU A 113 7.73 19.05 -3.99
C LEU A 113 8.89 19.80 -4.63
N GLN A 114 10.09 19.24 -4.51
CA GLN A 114 11.28 19.68 -5.23
C GLN A 114 11.50 18.83 -6.50
N PRO A 115 12.25 19.31 -7.50
CA PRO A 115 12.67 18.47 -8.62
C PRO A 115 13.38 17.20 -8.12
N GLY A 116 13.01 16.04 -8.65
CA GLY A 116 13.50 14.73 -8.24
C GLY A 116 12.53 13.96 -7.33
N THR A 117 13.08 13.08 -6.48
CA THR A 117 12.28 12.21 -5.60
C THR A 117 11.98 12.91 -4.28
N ASN A 118 10.71 12.91 -3.87
CA ASN A 118 10.21 13.47 -2.63
C ASN A 118 9.56 12.37 -1.80
N VAL A 119 9.85 12.34 -0.50
CA VAL A 119 9.27 11.37 0.42
C VAL A 119 8.62 12.10 1.58
N LYS A 120 7.31 11.89 1.75
CA LYS A 120 6.55 12.32 2.93
C LYS A 120 6.18 11.10 3.74
N THR A 121 6.37 11.15 5.05
CA THR A 121 5.97 10.09 5.98
C THR A 121 4.83 10.60 6.86
N ILE A 122 3.78 9.81 7.03
CA ILE A 122 2.65 10.11 7.91
C ILE A 122 2.39 8.88 8.80
N SER A 123 2.17 9.13 10.08
CA SER A 123 1.87 8.09 11.06
C SER A 123 0.36 7.99 11.27
N LEU A 124 -0.20 6.79 11.13
CA LEU A 124 -1.64 6.54 11.20
C LEU A 124 -1.93 5.37 12.16
N PRO A 125 -2.78 5.54 13.20
CA PRO A 125 -3.24 4.43 14.02
C PRO A 125 -4.19 3.52 13.22
N LEU A 126 -3.92 2.22 13.24
CA LEU A 126 -4.83 1.21 12.68
C LEU A 126 -5.63 0.55 13.80
N GLY A 127 -6.95 0.49 13.63
CA GLY A 127 -7.88 0.04 14.66
C GLY A 127 -8.23 -1.43 14.55
N THR A 128 -9.01 -1.80 13.55
CA THR A 128 -9.67 -3.11 13.50
C THR A 128 -8.79 -4.20 12.91
N ARG A 129 -9.12 -5.47 13.20
CA ARG A 129 -8.50 -6.62 12.55
C ARG A 129 -8.90 -6.70 11.07
N GLY A 130 -8.00 -7.23 10.24
CA GLY A 130 -8.28 -7.55 8.84
C GLY A 130 -7.42 -6.77 7.84
N MET A 131 -7.79 -6.89 6.56
CA MET A 131 -7.10 -6.21 5.48
C MET A 131 -7.44 -4.71 5.49
N HIS A 132 -6.40 -3.89 5.32
CA HIS A 132 -6.52 -2.45 5.17
C HIS A 132 -5.94 -2.04 3.82
N ASP A 133 -6.77 -1.54 2.92
CA ASP A 133 -6.36 -0.93 1.67
C ASP A 133 -6.18 0.57 1.84
N PHE A 134 -4.99 1.04 1.47
CA PHE A 134 -4.65 2.45 1.42
C PHE A 134 -4.60 2.89 -0.01
N GLU A 135 -5.21 4.04 -0.28
CA GLU A 135 -5.13 4.68 -1.57
C GLU A 135 -4.83 6.16 -1.37
N ALA A 136 -3.72 6.60 -1.95
CA ALA A 136 -3.26 7.96 -1.86
C ALA A 136 -3.34 8.65 -3.21
N THR A 137 -3.76 9.90 -3.22
CA THR A 137 -3.81 10.74 -4.42
C THR A 137 -3.11 12.07 -4.16
N PHE A 138 -2.31 12.52 -5.13
CA PHE A 138 -1.77 13.86 -5.18
C PHE A 138 -2.68 14.76 -6.03
N ILE A 139 -3.07 15.90 -5.48
CA ILE A 139 -3.87 16.91 -6.15
C ILE A 139 -3.01 18.17 -6.27
N PRO A 140 -2.50 18.52 -7.46
CA PRO A 140 -1.75 19.75 -7.65
C PRO A 140 -2.64 20.95 -7.36
N ASP A 141 -2.09 21.98 -6.72
CA ASP A 141 -2.80 23.25 -6.63
C ASP A 141 -2.95 23.85 -8.03
N GLN A 142 -4.08 24.51 -8.30
CA GLN A 142 -4.32 25.11 -9.61
C GLN A 142 -3.27 26.20 -9.89
N ALA A 143 -2.26 25.85 -10.69
CA ALA A 143 -1.27 26.77 -11.22
C ALA A 143 -1.63 27.14 -12.67
N VAL A 144 -1.30 28.37 -13.08
CA VAL A 144 -1.37 28.80 -14.48
C VAL A 144 0.07 29.00 -14.97
N PRO A 145 0.57 28.21 -15.94
CA PRO A 145 -0.06 27.07 -16.59
C PRO A 145 -0.17 25.82 -15.68
N PRO A 146 -1.07 24.85 -15.99
CA PRO A 146 -1.28 23.65 -15.18
C PRO A 146 0.03 22.89 -14.97
N PHE A 147 0.32 22.55 -13.72
CA PHE A 147 1.57 21.88 -13.34
C PHE A 147 1.55 20.38 -13.63
N ASP A 148 0.37 19.80 -13.86
CA ASP A 148 0.20 18.38 -14.09
C ASP A 148 -0.90 18.14 -15.13
N GLN A 149 -0.59 17.31 -16.12
CA GLN A 149 -1.47 17.02 -17.24
C GLN A 149 -2.04 15.59 -17.20
N LEU A 150 -1.57 14.73 -16.29
CA LEU A 150 -1.94 13.32 -16.27
C LEU A 150 -2.35 12.85 -14.86
N ALA A 151 -3.55 13.22 -14.42
CA ALA A 151 -4.05 12.85 -13.08
C ALA A 151 -4.03 11.33 -12.78
N ALA A 152 -4.01 10.47 -13.80
CA ALA A 152 -3.92 9.01 -13.63
C ALA A 152 -2.61 8.55 -12.98
N ASN A 153 -1.50 9.29 -13.15
CA ASN A 153 -0.20 8.93 -12.58
C ASN A 153 -0.02 9.45 -11.12
N ASN A 154 -1.03 10.16 -10.59
CA ASN A 154 -1.00 10.78 -9.27
C ASN A 154 -1.60 9.92 -8.17
N ARG A 155 -1.86 8.63 -8.45
CA ARG A 155 -2.51 7.71 -7.52
C ARG A 155 -1.61 6.52 -7.23
N ALA A 156 -1.51 6.13 -5.96
CA ALA A 156 -0.83 4.91 -5.56
C ALA A 156 -1.58 4.22 -4.43
N ALA A 157 -1.42 2.90 -4.34
CA ALA A 157 -2.06 2.09 -3.32
C ALA A 157 -1.05 1.23 -2.55
N ALA A 158 -1.42 0.85 -1.33
CA ALA A 158 -0.69 -0.08 -0.48
C ALA A 158 -1.68 -0.91 0.35
N MET A 159 -1.25 -2.05 0.87
CA MET A 159 -2.08 -2.91 1.72
C MET A 159 -1.33 -3.30 2.99
N THR A 160 -2.05 -3.32 4.10
CA THR A 160 -1.56 -3.79 5.40
C THR A 160 -2.55 -4.81 5.97
N PHE A 161 -2.05 -5.96 6.41
CA PHE A 161 -2.86 -6.88 7.20
C PHE A 161 -2.73 -6.57 8.69
N VAL A 162 -3.84 -6.24 9.35
CA VAL A 162 -3.88 -6.00 10.79
C VAL A 162 -4.30 -7.28 11.48
N ALA A 163 -3.38 -7.87 12.25
CA ALA A 163 -3.69 -8.99 13.12
C ALA A 163 -4.71 -8.55 14.19
N GLY A 164 -5.55 -9.49 14.64
CA GLY A 164 -6.44 -9.26 15.78
C GLY A 164 -5.70 -8.83 17.04
N PRO A 165 -6.43 -8.35 18.07
CA PRO A 165 -5.83 -8.18 19.38
C PRO A 165 -5.14 -9.50 19.77
N GLY A 166 -3.89 -9.42 20.24
CA GLY A 166 -3.16 -10.64 20.62
C GLY A 166 -3.88 -11.32 21.76
N HIS A 167 -4.11 -12.63 21.66
CA HIS A 167 -4.80 -13.40 22.69
C HIS A 167 -3.78 -13.95 23.69
N VAL A 168 -3.84 -13.49 24.94
CA VAL A 168 -2.89 -13.86 26.00
C VAL A 168 -3.63 -14.57 27.12
N LEU A 169 -3.15 -15.76 27.46
CA LEU A 169 -3.62 -16.51 28.60
C LEU A 169 -2.73 -16.21 29.81
N VAL A 170 -3.29 -15.59 30.85
CA VAL A 170 -2.60 -15.32 32.12
C VAL A 170 -3.06 -16.36 33.14
N VAL A 171 -2.16 -17.30 33.45
CA VAL A 171 -2.39 -18.36 34.43
C VAL A 171 -1.85 -17.92 35.78
N ASP A 172 -2.75 -17.69 36.72
CA ASP A 172 -2.42 -17.10 38.01
C ASP A 172 -2.52 -18.13 39.13
N GLY A 173 -1.36 -18.45 39.73
CA GLY A 173 -1.26 -19.50 40.75
C GLY A 173 -2.04 -19.20 42.03
N ASP A 174 -2.24 -17.92 42.37
CA ASP A 174 -2.93 -17.49 43.59
C ASP A 174 -4.23 -16.70 43.31
N GLY A 175 -4.55 -16.47 42.04
CA GLY A 175 -5.74 -15.75 41.57
C GLY A 175 -5.74 -14.25 41.86
N LYS A 176 -4.65 -13.69 42.40
CA LYS A 176 -4.53 -12.28 42.79
C LYS A 176 -3.38 -11.60 42.07
N SER A 177 -2.24 -12.26 41.96
CA SER A 177 -0.99 -11.70 41.46
C SER A 177 -1.01 -11.40 39.96
N GLY A 178 -1.83 -12.12 39.21
CA GLY A 178 -2.01 -11.96 37.76
C GLY A 178 -2.99 -10.86 37.36
N ALA A 179 -3.82 -10.36 38.27
CA ALA A 179 -4.90 -9.41 37.94
C ALA A 179 -4.36 -8.07 37.41
N ASP A 180 -3.32 -7.52 38.04
CA ASP A 180 -2.71 -6.25 37.61
C ASP A 180 -2.03 -6.39 36.24
N LEU A 181 -1.35 -7.52 36.00
CA LEU A 181 -0.74 -7.82 34.72
C LEU A 181 -1.80 -7.99 33.63
N ALA A 182 -2.86 -8.74 33.90
CA ALA A 182 -3.97 -8.92 32.97
C ALA A 182 -4.64 -7.58 32.62
N GLY A 183 -4.84 -6.72 33.62
CA GLY A 183 -5.36 -5.37 33.43
C GLY A 183 -4.42 -4.47 32.60
N ALA A 184 -3.10 -4.56 32.81
CA ALA A 184 -2.12 -3.82 32.01
C ALA A 184 -2.08 -4.28 30.55
N LEU A 185 -2.12 -5.60 30.30
CA LEU A 185 -2.17 -6.19 28.96
C LEU A 185 -3.48 -5.83 28.23
N GLY A 186 -4.62 -5.85 28.93
CA GLY A 186 -5.90 -5.40 28.39
C GLY A 186 -5.89 -3.92 28.01
N LYS A 187 -5.30 -3.05 28.85
CA LYS A 187 -5.08 -1.62 28.52
C LYS A 187 -4.16 -1.41 27.33
N ALA A 188 -3.26 -2.37 27.05
CA ALA A 188 -2.41 -2.38 25.86
C ALA A 188 -3.11 -2.92 24.60
N GLY A 189 -4.40 -3.26 24.67
CA GLY A 189 -5.21 -3.69 23.52
C GLY A 189 -5.10 -5.18 23.20
N MET A 190 -4.65 -6.01 24.13
CA MET A 190 -4.65 -7.47 24.01
C MET A 190 -5.97 -8.07 24.53
N GLU A 191 -6.38 -9.20 23.95
CA GLU A 191 -7.46 -10.00 24.49
C GLU A 191 -6.87 -10.90 25.58
N VAL A 192 -7.18 -10.62 26.84
CA VAL A 192 -6.56 -11.32 27.96
C VAL A 192 -7.58 -12.22 28.64
N ARG A 193 -7.27 -13.51 28.71
CA ARG A 193 -7.99 -14.47 29.54
C ARG A 193 -7.19 -14.73 30.80
N HIS A 194 -7.72 -14.33 31.94
CA HIS A 194 -7.17 -14.64 33.26
C HIS A 194 -7.82 -15.92 33.78
N CYS A 195 -7.03 -16.90 34.19
CA CYS A 195 -7.51 -18.17 34.70
C CYS A 195 -6.57 -18.77 35.75
N LEU A 196 -7.07 -19.74 36.52
CA LEU A 196 -6.26 -20.54 37.46
C LEU A 196 -5.55 -21.70 36.72
N PRO A 197 -4.48 -22.29 37.29
CA PRO A 197 -3.85 -23.50 36.75
C PRO A 197 -4.83 -24.65 36.50
N SER A 198 -5.85 -24.80 37.35
CA SER A 198 -6.92 -25.81 37.19
C SER A 198 -7.82 -25.59 35.97
N GLU A 199 -7.81 -24.39 35.39
CA GLU A 199 -8.63 -23.99 34.25
C GLU A 199 -7.81 -23.94 32.94
N LEU A 200 -6.50 -24.14 33.03
CA LEU A 200 -5.62 -24.26 31.86
C LEU A 200 -5.99 -25.54 31.08
N PRO A 201 -6.15 -25.49 29.74
CA PRO A 201 -6.41 -26.69 28.95
C PRO A 201 -5.37 -27.79 29.19
N GLU A 202 -5.78 -29.05 29.17
CA GLU A 202 -4.86 -30.20 29.30
C GLU A 202 -4.37 -30.74 27.94
N ASN A 203 -4.61 -30.01 26.86
CA ASN A 203 -4.19 -30.39 25.51
C ASN A 203 -3.66 -29.18 24.74
N LEU A 204 -2.70 -29.45 23.84
CA LEU A 204 -2.03 -28.41 23.04
C LEU A 204 -3.02 -27.66 22.14
N THR A 205 -4.04 -28.36 21.62
CA THR A 205 -5.09 -27.79 20.78
C THR A 205 -5.82 -26.64 21.48
N GLY A 206 -6.06 -26.74 22.79
CA GLY A 206 -6.69 -25.70 23.59
C GLY A 206 -5.80 -24.48 23.84
N LEU A 207 -4.48 -24.60 23.62
CA LEU A 207 -3.52 -23.50 23.72
C LEU A 207 -3.25 -22.83 22.37
N LEU A 208 -3.63 -23.45 21.24
CA LEU A 208 -3.41 -22.90 19.89
C LEU A 208 -4.13 -21.57 19.64
N ASP A 209 -5.19 -21.29 20.40
CA ASP A 209 -5.93 -20.03 20.32
C ASP A 209 -5.20 -18.88 21.03
N ALA A 210 -4.22 -19.17 21.89
CA ALA A 210 -3.40 -18.16 22.57
C ALA A 210 -2.12 -17.88 21.79
N ASP A 211 -1.81 -16.60 21.57
CA ASP A 211 -0.53 -16.15 21.03
C ASP A 211 0.60 -16.22 22.07
N ALA A 212 0.23 -16.20 23.37
CA ALA A 212 1.15 -16.33 24.49
C ALA A 212 0.45 -16.89 25.74
N VAL A 213 1.21 -17.65 26.55
CA VAL A 213 0.82 -18.11 27.88
C VAL A 213 1.79 -17.52 28.90
N VAL A 214 1.28 -16.87 29.93
CA VAL A 214 2.07 -16.25 31.00
C VAL A 214 1.70 -16.90 32.33
N LEU A 215 2.69 -17.50 32.99
CA LEU A 215 2.52 -18.10 34.32
C LEU A 215 2.92 -17.07 35.38
N VAL A 216 2.01 -16.74 36.29
CA VAL A 216 2.22 -15.77 37.37
C VAL A 216 2.10 -16.49 38.71
N ASN A 217 3.19 -16.52 39.48
CA ASN A 217 3.25 -17.15 40.80
C ASN A 217 2.65 -18.58 40.82
N ALA A 218 2.81 -19.31 39.72
CA ALA A 218 2.26 -20.66 39.57
C ALA A 218 3.32 -21.70 39.90
N GLU A 219 3.12 -22.45 40.97
CA GLU A 219 3.97 -23.56 41.35
C GLU A 219 3.75 -24.75 40.41
N ASN A 220 4.80 -25.55 40.19
CA ASN A 220 4.70 -26.74 39.33
C ASN A 220 3.62 -27.72 39.83
N SER A 221 3.48 -27.87 41.16
CA SER A 221 2.47 -28.69 41.82
C SER A 221 1.02 -28.26 41.56
N SER A 222 0.81 -27.03 41.10
CA SER A 222 -0.53 -26.52 40.76
C SER A 222 -1.02 -27.00 39.38
N PHE A 223 -0.15 -27.64 38.59
CA PHE A 223 -0.45 -28.17 37.27
C PHE A 223 -0.57 -29.69 37.28
N THR A 224 -1.42 -30.24 36.41
CA THR A 224 -1.46 -31.68 36.15
C THR A 224 -0.22 -32.12 35.37
N PHE A 225 0.15 -33.39 35.47
CA PHE A 225 1.32 -33.92 34.73
C PHE A 225 1.22 -33.66 33.22
N ARG A 226 0.01 -33.73 32.65
CA ARG A 226 -0.23 -33.40 31.23
C ARG A 226 0.03 -31.93 30.93
N GLN A 227 -0.42 -31.01 31.79
CA GLN A 227 -0.15 -29.59 31.62
C GLN A 227 1.35 -29.25 31.71
N GLN A 228 2.12 -30.01 32.50
CA GLN A 228 3.57 -29.84 32.62
C GLN A 228 4.35 -30.37 31.41
N GLU A 229 3.77 -31.32 30.66
CA GLU A 229 4.43 -31.97 29.51
C GLU A 229 4.24 -31.19 28.19
N MET A 230 3.26 -30.29 28.13
CA MET A 230 2.97 -29.44 26.96
C MET A 230 3.90 -28.23 26.86
#